data_AF-A0A0X1T2L7-F1
#
_entry.id   AF-A0A0X1T2L7-F1
#
_cell.length_a   1.000
_cell.length_b   1.000
_cell.length_c   1.000
_cell.angle_alpha   90.00
_cell.angle_beta   90.00
_cell.angle_gamma   90.00
#
_symmetry.space_group_name_H-M   'P 1'
#
loop_
_entity.id
_entity.type
_entity.pdbx_description
1 polymer ?
#
loop_
_entity_poly.entity_id
_entity_poly.type
_entity_poly.pdbx_seq_one_letter_code
_entity_poly.pdbx_strand_id
1 'polypeptide(L)'
;MDAIDAAALHRQLDLLDGDEEVLKRIRPVISELVRNLEALPCSSFGKGALPMFKRCIVRLNSFEEDIETVERESLLDVIYRLGELVGLTRESEFAEEWRGDW
;
A
#
# COMPACT_ATOMS: atom_id res chain seq x y z
N MET A 1 16.79 -16.56 -8.13
CA MET A 1 15.87 -15.52 -8.67
C MET A 1 15.26 -14.87 -7.47
N ASP A 2 15.82 -13.71 -7.17
CA ASP A 2 16.33 -13.35 -5.86
C ASP A 2 15.78 -11.98 -5.49
N ALA A 3 15.05 -11.93 -4.37
CA ALA A 3 14.47 -10.75 -3.76
C ALA A 3 13.56 -9.90 -4.69
N ILE A 4 12.64 -9.17 -4.07
CA ILE A 4 11.92 -8.09 -4.75
C ILE A 4 12.87 -6.90 -4.95
N ASP A 5 12.68 -6.14 -6.04
CA ASP A 5 13.41 -4.88 -6.23
C ASP A 5 12.95 -3.87 -5.17
N ALA A 6 13.71 -3.77 -4.07
CA ALA A 6 13.44 -2.85 -2.98
C ALA A 6 13.36 -1.40 -3.47
N ALA A 7 14.21 -1.01 -4.44
CA ALA A 7 14.15 0.33 -5.00
C ALA A 7 12.87 0.56 -5.82
N ALA A 8 12.30 -0.46 -6.43
CA ALA A 8 10.99 -0.37 -7.09
C ALA A 8 9.85 -0.18 -6.07
N LEU A 9 9.88 -0.90 -4.93
CA LEU A 9 8.90 -0.71 -3.85
C LEU A 9 8.96 0.71 -3.27
N HIS A 10 10.16 1.19 -2.94
CA HIS A 10 10.34 2.51 -2.33
C HIS A 10 9.91 3.65 -3.25
N ARG A 11 10.16 3.55 -4.56
CA ARG A 11 9.73 4.55 -5.56
C ARG A 11 8.21 4.74 -5.62
N GLN A 12 7.40 3.80 -5.15
CA GLN A 12 5.95 3.98 -5.13
C GLN A 12 5.52 5.04 -4.12
N LEU A 13 6.29 5.26 -3.06
CA LEU A 13 5.98 6.29 -2.04
C LEU A 13 6.07 7.72 -2.59
N ASP A 14 6.84 7.92 -3.67
CA ASP A 14 6.99 9.22 -4.33
C ASP A 14 5.73 9.62 -5.12
N LEU A 15 4.80 8.68 -5.33
CA LEU A 15 3.54 8.90 -6.05
C LEU A 15 2.39 9.31 -5.12
N LEU A 16 2.61 9.32 -3.81
CA LEU A 16 1.61 9.82 -2.85
C LEU A 16 1.44 11.33 -3.01
N ASP A 17 0.20 11.74 -3.22
CA ASP A 17 -0.20 13.12 -3.48
C ASP A 17 -1.35 13.53 -2.55
N GLY A 18 -1.44 14.82 -2.24
CA GLY A 18 -2.40 15.38 -1.30
C GLY A 18 -1.79 16.36 -0.28
N ASP A 19 -2.57 16.70 0.74
CA ASP A 19 -2.20 17.61 1.82
C ASP A 19 -0.98 17.10 2.61
N GLU A 20 0.00 17.96 2.82
CA GLU A 20 1.26 17.58 3.45
C GLU A 20 1.10 17.06 4.89
N GLU A 21 0.15 17.58 5.67
CA GLU A 21 -0.09 17.14 7.05
C GLU A 21 -0.79 15.78 7.10
N VAL A 22 -1.66 15.49 6.12
CA VAL A 22 -2.22 14.14 5.93
C VAL A 22 -1.13 13.17 5.48
N LEU A 23 -0.34 13.57 4.47
CA LEU A 23 0.75 12.76 3.93
C LEU A 23 1.79 12.39 5.01
N LYS A 24 2.13 13.33 5.91
CA LYS A 24 3.03 13.07 7.05
C LYS A 24 2.52 11.96 7.98
N ARG A 25 1.19 11.80 8.12
CA ARG A 25 0.56 10.79 8.97
C ARG A 25 0.42 9.43 8.27
N ILE A 26 0.11 9.40 6.97
CA ILE A 26 -0.09 8.14 6.22
C ILE A 26 1.23 7.52 5.73
N ARG A 27 2.24 8.34 5.37
CA ARG A 27 3.53 7.85 4.83
C ARG A 27 4.21 6.82 5.73
N PRO A 28 4.24 6.97 7.07
CA PRO A 28 4.78 5.93 7.96
C PRO A 28 4.08 4.58 7.86
N VAL A 29 2.77 4.56 7.61
CA VAL A 29 1.97 3.33 7.48
C VAL A 29 2.33 2.60 6.19
N ILE A 30 2.35 3.31 5.05
CA ILE A 30 2.75 2.70 3.77
C ILE A 30 4.24 2.30 3.78
N SER A 31 5.10 3.08 4.44
CA SER A 31 6.52 2.74 4.58
C SER A 31 6.75 1.47 5.41
N GLU A 32 5.86 1.17 6.37
CA GLU A 32 5.87 -0.12 7.07
C GLU A 32 5.45 -1.26 6.15
N LEU A 33 4.42 -1.07 5.31
CA LEU A 33 4.06 -2.05 4.28
C LEU A 33 5.24 -2.35 3.36
N VAL A 34 5.89 -1.33 2.80
CA VAL A 34 7.07 -1.48 1.92
C VAL A 34 8.16 -2.31 2.58
N ARG A 35 8.53 -2.01 3.82
CA ARG A 35 9.55 -2.78 4.58
C ARG A 35 9.13 -4.22 4.82
N ASN A 36 7.85 -4.47 5.09
CA ASN A 36 7.33 -5.82 5.27
C ASN A 36 7.37 -6.62 3.96
N LEU A 37 7.06 -6.00 2.82
CA LEU A 37 7.13 -6.63 1.50
C LEU A 37 8.59 -6.89 1.08
N GLU A 38 9.51 -5.98 1.40
CA GLU A 38 10.95 -6.17 1.17
C GLU A 38 11.49 -7.41 1.92
N ALA A 39 11.04 -7.60 3.16
CA ALA A 39 11.43 -8.75 3.99
C ALA A 39 10.65 -10.04 3.66
N LEU A 40 9.63 -9.99 2.80
CA LEU A 40 8.79 -11.13 2.47
C LEU A 40 9.56 -12.10 1.53
N PRO A 41 9.69 -13.38 1.87
CA PRO A 41 10.27 -14.35 0.94
C PRO A 41 9.45 -14.45 -0.34
N CYS A 42 10.11 -14.51 -1.51
CA CYS A 42 9.42 -14.59 -2.80
C CYS A 42 8.44 -15.79 -2.91
N SER A 43 8.67 -16.87 -2.16
CA SER A 43 7.74 -18.01 -2.05
C SER A 43 6.38 -17.66 -1.43
N SER A 44 6.30 -16.52 -0.75
CA SER A 44 5.10 -16.02 -0.06
C SER A 44 4.42 -14.88 -0.80
N PHE A 45 4.84 -14.58 -2.03
CA PHE A 45 4.20 -13.59 -2.90
C PHE A 45 2.80 -14.01 -3.35
N GLY A 46 2.09 -13.11 -4.00
CA GLY A 46 0.68 -13.22 -4.36
C GLY A 46 -0.19 -13.18 -3.11
N LYS A 47 -1.09 -14.15 -2.98
CA LYS A 47 -2.06 -14.19 -1.86
C LYS A 47 -1.41 -14.21 -0.46
N GLY A 48 -0.17 -14.68 -0.34
CA GLY A 48 0.56 -14.66 0.93
C GLY A 48 0.93 -13.25 1.42
N ALA A 49 0.94 -12.25 0.53
CA ALA A 49 1.18 -10.85 0.89
C ALA A 49 -0.10 -10.12 1.38
N LEU A 50 -1.30 -10.63 1.05
CA LEU A 50 -2.59 -10.00 1.40
C LEU A 50 -2.73 -9.59 2.88
N PRO A 51 -2.28 -10.38 3.87
CA PRO A 51 -2.35 -9.96 5.27
C PRO A 51 -1.61 -8.66 5.58
N MET A 52 -0.50 -8.38 4.86
CA MET A 52 0.27 -7.13 5.03
C MET A 52 -0.50 -5.93 4.46
N PHE A 53 -1.10 -6.08 3.28
CA PHE A 53 -1.97 -5.07 2.68
C PHE A 53 -3.20 -4.79 3.55
N LYS A 54 -3.89 -5.84 4.01
CA LYS A 54 -5.03 -5.70 4.91
C LYS A 54 -4.67 -4.92 6.17
N ARG A 55 -3.55 -5.27 6.82
CA ARG A 55 -3.09 -4.56 8.01
C ARG A 55 -2.78 -3.09 7.73
N CYS A 56 -2.17 -2.80 6.57
CA CYS A 56 -1.91 -1.44 6.14
C CYS A 56 -3.21 -0.64 5.96
N ILE A 57 -4.15 -1.16 5.17
CA ILE A 57 -5.41 -0.49 4.84
C ILE A 57 -6.27 -0.26 6.09
N VAL A 58 -6.45 -1.28 6.93
CA VAL A 58 -7.19 -1.15 8.20
C VAL A 58 -6.59 -0.05 9.08
N ARG A 59 -5.28 0.15 9.03
CA ARG A 59 -4.61 1.21 9.78
C ARG A 59 -4.73 2.57 9.12
N LEU A 60 -4.88 2.65 7.81
CA LEU A 60 -5.20 3.90 7.11
C LEU A 60 -6.62 4.38 7.44
N ASN A 61 -7.56 3.46 7.71
CA ASN A 61 -8.91 3.82 8.12
C ASN A 61 -8.95 4.68 9.41
N SER A 62 -7.90 4.70 10.24
CA SER A 62 -7.85 5.64 11.38
C SER A 62 -7.65 7.11 10.98
N PHE A 63 -7.44 7.38 9.70
CA PHE A 63 -7.31 8.73 9.12
C PHE A 63 -8.42 9.01 8.11
N GLU A 64 -9.52 8.23 8.10
CA GLU A 64 -10.55 8.32 7.07
C GLU A 64 -11.17 9.72 6.94
N GLU A 65 -11.34 10.45 8.05
CA GLU A 65 -11.89 11.81 8.04
C GLU A 65 -10.95 12.84 7.39
N ASP A 66 -9.65 12.52 7.30
CA ASP A 66 -8.61 13.38 6.75
C ASP A 66 -8.21 12.99 5.31
N ILE A 67 -8.58 11.79 4.86
CA ILE A 67 -8.26 11.30 3.52
C ILE A 67 -9.35 11.81 2.58
N GLU A 68 -9.02 12.84 1.80
CA GLU A 68 -9.91 13.35 0.77
C GLU A 68 -9.69 12.62 -0.57
N THR A 69 -10.29 13.14 -1.63
CA THR A 69 -10.30 12.47 -2.95
C THR A 69 -8.89 12.31 -3.52
N VAL A 70 -8.01 13.30 -3.34
CA VAL A 70 -6.65 13.27 -3.90
C VAL A 70 -5.79 12.22 -3.18
N GLU A 71 -5.84 12.20 -1.85
CA GLU A 71 -5.13 11.23 -1.02
C GLU A 71 -5.67 9.83 -1.27
N ARG A 72 -7.00 9.64 -1.34
CA ARG A 72 -7.61 8.34 -1.65
C ARG A 72 -7.08 7.81 -2.98
N GLU A 73 -7.17 8.60 -4.04
CA GLU A 73 -6.81 8.17 -5.40
C GLU A 73 -5.32 7.79 -5.47
N SER A 74 -4.44 8.61 -4.90
CA SER A 74 -3.00 8.32 -4.88
C SER A 74 -2.67 7.12 -3.98
N LEU A 75 -3.32 6.99 -2.81
CA LEU A 75 -3.16 5.84 -1.90
C LEU A 75 -3.55 4.52 -2.57
N LEU A 76 -4.73 4.47 -3.21
CA LEU A 76 -5.20 3.27 -3.89
C LEU A 76 -4.27 2.91 -5.04
N ASP A 77 -3.83 3.88 -5.85
CA ASP A 77 -2.88 3.60 -6.94
C ASP A 77 -1.58 3.01 -6.39
N VAL A 78 -1.01 3.60 -5.33
CA VAL A 78 0.21 3.10 -4.67
C VAL A 78 0.01 1.70 -4.11
N ILE A 79 -1.10 1.44 -3.42
CA ILE A 79 -1.45 0.12 -2.86
C ILE A 79 -1.50 -0.93 -3.96
N TYR A 80 -2.17 -0.62 -5.07
CA TYR A 80 -2.29 -1.55 -6.18
C TYR A 80 -0.96 -1.80 -6.90
N ARG A 81 -0.13 -0.77 -7.10
CA ARG A 81 1.22 -0.94 -7.66
C ARG A 81 2.11 -1.81 -6.78
N LEU A 82 2.07 -1.59 -5.47
CA LEU A 82 2.79 -2.44 -4.50
C LEU A 82 2.27 -3.88 -4.58
N GLY A 83 0.97 -4.08 -4.73
CA GLY A 83 0.36 -5.38 -4.94
C GLY A 83 0.91 -6.09 -6.19
N GLU A 84 0.94 -5.40 -7.32
CA GLU A 84 1.48 -5.93 -8.59
C GLU A 84 2.94 -6.36 -8.48
N LEU A 85 3.77 -5.58 -7.77
CA LEU A 85 5.18 -5.91 -7.55
C LEU A 85 5.38 -7.22 -6.78
N VAL A 86 4.39 -7.61 -5.95
CA VAL A 86 4.38 -8.90 -5.25
C VAL A 86 3.40 -9.90 -5.87
N GLY A 87 2.94 -9.69 -7.11
CA GLY A 87 2.13 -10.66 -7.84
C GLY A 87 0.65 -10.72 -7.45
N LEU A 88 0.10 -9.66 -6.84
CA LEU A 88 -1.35 -9.45 -6.74
C LEU A 88 -1.87 -8.77 -8.01
N THR A 89 -3.08 -9.12 -8.44
CA THR A 89 -3.72 -8.50 -9.60
C THR A 89 -4.59 -7.33 -9.17
N ARG A 90 -4.52 -6.21 -9.90
CA ARG A 90 -5.44 -5.08 -9.72
C ARG A 90 -6.91 -5.49 -9.83
N GLU A 91 -7.21 -6.41 -10.75
CA GLU A 91 -8.56 -6.97 -10.98
C GLU A 91 -9.18 -7.68 -9.78
N SER A 92 -8.38 -8.04 -8.77
CA SER A 92 -8.90 -8.66 -7.55
C SER A 92 -9.56 -7.65 -6.61
N GLU A 93 -9.39 -6.35 -6.87
CA GLU A 93 -9.97 -5.25 -6.07
C GLU A 93 -9.76 -5.43 -4.55
N PHE A 94 -8.67 -6.09 -4.15
CA PHE A 94 -8.46 -6.52 -2.77
C PHE A 94 -8.46 -5.36 -1.77
N ALA A 95 -8.10 -4.15 -2.21
CA ALA A 95 -8.08 -2.97 -1.36
C ALA A 95 -9.50 -2.46 -1.05
N GLU A 96 -10.44 -2.65 -1.98
CA GLU A 96 -11.85 -2.27 -1.82
C GLU A 96 -12.52 -3.03 -0.68
N GLU A 97 -12.10 -4.28 -0.43
CA GLU A 97 -12.67 -5.09 0.65
C GLU A 97 -12.40 -4.54 2.06
N TRP A 98 -11.34 -3.74 2.22
CA TRP A 98 -10.84 -3.34 3.54
C TRP A 98 -10.76 -1.84 3.75
N ARG A 99 -10.80 -1.04 2.67
CA ARG A 99 -10.85 0.42 2.82
C ARG A 99 -12.14 0.81 3.51
N GLY A 100 -12.05 1.79 4.40
CA GLY A 100 -13.20 2.42 5.04
C GLY A 100 -13.94 3.32 4.06
N ASP A 101 -14.66 4.29 4.58
CA ASP A 101 -15.48 5.21 3.77
C ASP A 101 -14.65 6.34 3.13
N TRP A 102 -13.32 6.24 3.17
CA TRP A 102 -12.40 7.17 2.51
C TRP A 102 -12.28 6.92 1.01
#